data_AF-A0A0F8B442-F1
#
_entry.id   AF-A0A0F8B442-F1
#
_cell.length_a   1.000
_cell.length_b   1.000
_cell.length_c   1.000
_cell.angle_alpha   90.00
_cell.angle_beta   90.00
_cell.angle_gamma   90.00
#
_symmetry.space_group_name_H-M   'P 1'
#
loop_
_entity.id
_entity.type
_entity.pdbx_description
1 polymer ?
#
loop_
_entity_poly.entity_id
_entity_poly.type
_entity_poly.pdbx_seq_one_letter_code
_entity_poly.pdbx_strand_id
1 'polypeptide(L)'
;MLGLQSVSEKGVSESPQVTRKVLRTTFLTIGLLVCFYVDGWPNLDRDMTPFFKSLHDMTPSKSTVEGYQAIEKFWFSLSGLFVVWACGEIEWIKSMLEHSISQYMGRVSFSVYIVHGPVMNVIQRRVLGRLGEGPVGEPGEVGYSPGVEPSGINGFFGLYTPTQMMMSWLAGLIVMGPVVFAVADLFWRYVDIPMINLARRVEKACIR
;
A
#
# COMPACT_ATOMS: atom_id res chain seq x y z
N MET A 1 31.45 -55.34 30.97
CA MET A 1 30.87 -54.77 29.74
C MET A 1 29.59 -54.07 30.15
N LEU A 2 29.63 -52.77 30.44
CA LEU A 2 29.60 -51.62 29.52
C LEU A 2 28.19 -51.02 29.56
N GLY A 3 28.16 -49.70 29.79
CA GLY A 3 27.02 -48.96 30.28
C GLY A 3 25.80 -49.00 29.37
N LEU A 4 24.64 -49.16 30.01
CA LEU A 4 23.40 -48.59 29.48
C LEU A 4 23.36 -47.14 29.98
N GLN A 5 23.80 -46.22 29.12
CA GLN A 5 23.47 -44.81 29.25
C GLN A 5 21.95 -44.70 29.24
N SER A 6 21.36 -44.30 30.37
CA SER A 6 20.01 -43.76 30.38
C SER A 6 20.04 -42.48 29.56
N VAL A 7 19.59 -42.59 28.31
CA VAL A 7 19.25 -41.44 27.49
C VAL A 7 18.22 -40.63 28.27
N SER A 8 18.67 -39.49 28.80
CA SER A 8 17.82 -38.49 29.39
C SER A 8 16.89 -37.97 28.30
N GLU A 9 15.68 -38.53 28.22
CA GLU A 9 14.54 -37.88 27.60
C GLU A 9 14.26 -36.60 28.40
N LYS A 10 15.00 -35.54 28.07
CA LYS A 10 14.54 -34.17 28.32
C LYS A 10 13.40 -33.92 27.35
N GLY A 11 12.24 -34.50 27.67
CA GLY A 11 10.97 -34.05 27.13
C GLY A 11 10.86 -32.56 27.43
N VAL A 12 11.00 -31.76 26.38
CA VAL A 12 10.71 -30.33 26.39
C VAL A 12 9.22 -30.21 26.70
N SER A 13 8.85 -30.14 27.98
CA SER A 13 7.51 -29.69 28.34
C SER A 13 7.48 -28.20 28.06
N GLU A 14 7.17 -27.83 26.82
CA GLU A 14 6.84 -26.44 26.53
C GLU A 14 5.75 -26.02 27.50
N SER A 15 6.01 -24.96 28.27
CA SER A 15 5.00 -24.45 29.19
C SER A 15 3.72 -24.13 28.38
N PRO A 16 2.51 -24.40 28.90
CA PRO A 16 1.25 -24.18 28.18
C PRO A 16 1.09 -22.76 27.61
N GLN A 17 1.79 -21.79 28.20
CA GLN A 17 1.83 -20.41 27.77
C GLN A 17 2.62 -20.19 26.47
N VAL A 18 3.75 -20.90 26.30
CA VAL A 18 4.58 -20.81 25.08
C VAL A 18 3.84 -21.39 23.89
N THR A 19 3.24 -22.57 24.05
CA THR A 19 2.46 -23.22 22.99
C THR A 19 1.26 -22.38 22.57
N ARG A 20 0.55 -21.75 23.53
CA ARG A 20 -0.56 -20.82 23.23
C ARG A 20 -0.08 -19.58 22.47
N LYS A 21 1.08 -19.02 22.86
CA LYS A 21 1.67 -17.85 22.18
C LYS A 21 2.05 -18.20 20.74
N VAL A 22 2.73 -19.32 20.52
CA VAL A 22 3.13 -19.77 19.18
C VAL A 22 1.91 -20.04 18.31
N LEU A 23 0.91 -20.78 18.81
CA LEU A 23 -0.31 -21.07 18.06
C LEU A 23 -1.04 -19.80 17.64
N ARG A 24 -1.14 -18.82 18.55
CA ARG A 24 -1.76 -17.52 18.26
C ARG A 24 -1.00 -16.75 17.19
N THR A 25 0.32 -16.65 17.30
CA THR A 25 1.16 -15.96 16.32
C THR A 25 1.08 -16.63 14.95
N THR A 26 1.09 -17.96 14.89
CA THR A 26 0.93 -18.72 13.64
C THR A 26 -0.42 -18.47 13.01
N PHE A 27 -1.51 -18.53 13.79
CA PHE A 27 -2.86 -18.23 13.32
C PHE A 27 -2.95 -16.81 12.72
N LEU A 28 -2.45 -15.80 13.43
CA LEU A 28 -2.45 -14.42 12.96
C LEU A 28 -1.60 -14.23 11.70
N THR A 29 -0.45 -14.90 11.61
CA THR A 29 0.43 -14.83 10.44
C THR A 29 -0.22 -15.46 9.21
N ILE A 30 -0.83 -16.63 9.36
CA ILE A 30 -1.59 -17.28 8.28
C ILE A 30 -2.75 -16.38 7.84
N GLY A 31 -3.52 -15.85 8.80
CA GLY A 31 -4.60 -14.91 8.50
C GLY A 31 -4.10 -13.67 7.76
N LEU A 32 -2.95 -13.11 8.14
CA LEU A 32 -2.34 -11.95 7.46
C LEU A 32 -1.95 -12.28 6.01
N LEU A 33 -1.40 -13.47 5.75
CA LEU A 33 -1.09 -13.93 4.39
C LEU A 33 -2.36 -14.09 3.55
N VAL A 34 -3.44 -14.59 4.14
CA VAL A 34 -4.75 -14.68 3.48
C VAL A 34 -5.29 -13.28 3.17
N CYS A 35 -5.22 -12.33 4.10
CA CYS A 35 -5.60 -10.94 3.89
C CYS A 35 -4.84 -10.31 2.71
N PHE A 36 -3.50 -10.45 2.67
CA PHE A 36 -2.72 -9.93 1.55
C PHE A 36 -3.04 -10.62 0.21
N TYR A 37 -3.43 -11.89 0.23
CA TYR A 37 -3.92 -12.56 -0.97
C TYR A 37 -5.28 -11.99 -1.41
N VAL A 38 -6.20 -11.74 -0.48
CA VAL A 38 -7.50 -11.09 -0.74
C VAL A 38 -7.32 -9.68 -1.30
N ASP A 39 -6.39 -8.90 -0.74
CA ASP A 39 -6.07 -7.54 -1.20
C ASP A 39 -5.50 -7.53 -2.64
N GLY A 40 -4.92 -8.65 -3.09
CA GLY A 40 -4.49 -8.89 -4.46
C GLY A 40 -5.64 -9.20 -5.45
N TRP A 41 -6.87 -8.78 -5.14
CA TRP A 41 -8.06 -9.07 -5.95
C TRP A 41 -7.86 -8.62 -7.41
N PRO A 42 -8.07 -9.51 -8.40
CA PRO A 42 -7.80 -9.19 -9.80
C PRO A 42 -8.77 -8.15 -10.34
N ASN A 43 -8.26 -7.22 -11.15
CA ASN A 43 -9.09 -6.21 -11.81
C ASN A 43 -9.82 -6.74 -13.06
N LEU A 44 -9.29 -7.78 -13.71
CA LEU A 44 -9.80 -8.39 -14.94
C LEU A 44 -10.02 -9.89 -14.74
N ASP A 45 -10.96 -10.49 -15.48
CA ASP A 45 -11.25 -11.94 -15.50
C ASP A 45 -11.39 -12.59 -14.11
N ARG A 46 -12.07 -11.88 -13.21
CA ARG A 46 -12.20 -12.20 -11.78
C ARG A 46 -12.97 -13.50 -11.55
N ASP A 47 -13.91 -13.80 -12.44
CA ASP A 47 -14.75 -15.01 -12.38
C ASP A 47 -13.98 -16.28 -12.77
N MET A 48 -12.79 -16.14 -13.37
CA MET A 48 -11.93 -17.25 -13.76
C MET A 48 -11.09 -17.78 -12.58
N THR A 49 -10.99 -16.99 -11.49
CA THR A 49 -10.26 -17.38 -10.29
C THR A 49 -11.21 -18.00 -9.25
N PRO A 50 -11.13 -19.32 -8.99
CA PRO A 50 -12.11 -20.02 -8.16
C PRO A 50 -12.27 -19.43 -6.76
N PHE A 51 -11.17 -19.00 -6.14
CA PHE A 51 -11.18 -18.42 -4.80
C PHE A 51 -12.00 -17.12 -4.73
N PHE A 52 -11.74 -16.17 -5.63
CA PHE A 52 -12.43 -14.89 -5.66
C PHE A 52 -13.89 -15.04 -6.09
N LYS A 53 -14.17 -16.01 -6.98
CA LYS A 53 -15.54 -16.38 -7.33
C LYS A 53 -16.32 -16.88 -6.10
N SER A 54 -15.73 -17.77 -5.28
CA SER A 54 -16.38 -18.21 -4.05
C SER A 54 -16.64 -17.05 -3.06
N LEU A 55 -15.67 -16.13 -2.89
CA LEU A 55 -15.87 -14.95 -2.06
C LEU A 55 -16.98 -14.03 -2.59
N HIS A 56 -17.03 -13.86 -3.91
CA HIS A 56 -18.12 -13.13 -4.57
C HIS A 56 -19.49 -13.74 -4.23
N ASP A 57 -19.63 -15.06 -4.38
CA ASP A 57 -20.88 -15.78 -4.10
C ASP A 57 -21.29 -15.73 -2.61
N MET A 58 -20.31 -15.59 -1.69
CA MET A 58 -20.54 -15.44 -0.25
C MET A 58 -20.88 -14.00 0.18
N THR A 59 -20.87 -13.04 -0.74
CA THR A 59 -21.04 -11.63 -0.39
C THR A 59 -22.50 -11.28 -0.09
N PRO A 60 -22.80 -10.54 1.00
CA PRO A 60 -24.16 -10.11 1.31
C PRO A 60 -24.80 -9.28 0.18
N SER A 61 -26.07 -9.55 -0.12
CA SER A 61 -26.81 -8.98 -1.26
C SER A 61 -26.95 -7.45 -1.26
N LYS A 62 -26.74 -6.77 -0.13
CA LYS A 62 -26.76 -5.29 -0.09
C LYS A 62 -25.50 -4.67 -0.70
N SER A 63 -24.39 -5.41 -0.73
CA SER A 63 -23.12 -4.94 -1.29
C SER A 63 -23.05 -5.11 -2.82
N THR A 64 -24.07 -5.70 -3.45
CA THR A 64 -24.12 -5.87 -4.92
C THR A 64 -24.88 -4.76 -5.64
N VAL A 65 -25.57 -3.90 -4.88
CA VAL A 65 -26.48 -2.85 -5.40
C VAL A 65 -25.73 -1.72 -6.10
N GLU A 66 -24.48 -1.46 -5.74
CA GLU A 66 -23.62 -0.41 -6.33
C GLU A 66 -22.64 -0.96 -7.39
N GLY A 67 -22.85 -2.18 -7.87
CA GLY A 67 -22.01 -2.85 -8.86
C GLY A 67 -20.83 -3.61 -8.24
N TYR A 68 -20.06 -4.28 -9.10
CA TYR A 68 -18.99 -5.21 -8.70
C TYR A 68 -17.90 -4.60 -7.80
N GLN A 69 -17.65 -3.28 -7.90
CA GLN A 69 -16.70 -2.59 -7.01
C GLN A 69 -17.15 -2.53 -5.55
N ALA A 70 -18.44 -2.70 -5.26
CA ALA A 70 -18.92 -2.71 -3.87
C ALA A 70 -18.69 -4.08 -3.19
N ILE A 71 -18.52 -5.15 -3.98
CA ILE A 71 -18.24 -6.51 -3.50
C ILE A 71 -16.81 -6.62 -2.98
N GLU A 72 -15.83 -6.19 -3.78
CA GLU A 72 -14.41 -6.15 -3.37
C GLU A 72 -14.20 -5.27 -2.13
N LYS A 73 -14.86 -4.11 -2.07
CA LYS A 73 -14.79 -3.19 -0.92
C LYS A 73 -15.26 -3.81 0.39
N PHE A 74 -16.28 -4.67 0.35
CA PHE A 74 -16.75 -5.40 1.53
C PHE A 74 -15.64 -6.30 2.09
N TRP A 75 -15.02 -7.11 1.22
CA TRP A 75 -13.94 -8.02 1.63
C TRP A 75 -12.67 -7.27 2.02
N PHE A 76 -12.31 -6.19 1.32
CA PHE A 76 -11.20 -5.30 1.72
C PHE A 76 -11.42 -4.67 3.09
N SER A 77 -12.66 -4.33 3.44
CA SER A 77 -12.96 -3.78 4.77
C SER A 77 -12.72 -4.83 5.86
N LEU A 78 -13.17 -6.07 5.64
CA LEU A 78 -12.93 -7.17 6.59
C LEU A 78 -11.43 -7.52 6.69
N SER A 79 -10.75 -7.58 5.54
CA SER A 79 -9.30 -7.76 5.44
C SER A 79 -8.56 -6.68 6.23
N GLY A 80 -8.90 -5.41 6.00
CA GLY A 80 -8.28 -4.28 6.70
C GLY A 80 -8.46 -4.33 8.22
N LEU A 81 -9.65 -4.70 8.71
CA LEU A 81 -9.87 -4.88 10.16
C LEU A 81 -8.98 -5.98 10.74
N PHE A 82 -8.86 -7.11 10.04
CA PHE A 82 -8.01 -8.20 10.48
C PHE A 82 -6.53 -7.83 10.43
N VAL A 83 -6.06 -7.15 9.37
CA VAL A 83 -4.68 -6.67 9.25
C VAL A 83 -4.31 -5.74 10.41
N VAL A 84 -5.17 -4.77 10.73
CA VAL A 84 -4.94 -3.87 11.87
C VAL A 84 -4.83 -4.64 13.19
N TRP A 85 -5.71 -5.62 13.40
CA TRP A 85 -5.66 -6.47 14.59
C TRP A 85 -4.38 -7.33 14.64
N ALA A 86 -4.03 -8.00 13.54
CA ALA A 86 -2.84 -8.84 13.44
C ALA A 86 -1.54 -8.04 13.67
N CYS A 87 -1.44 -6.83 13.10
CA CYS A 87 -0.31 -5.92 13.31
C CYS A 87 -0.12 -5.52 14.78
N GLY A 88 -1.21 -5.41 15.56
CA GLY A 88 -1.14 -5.09 16.99
C GLY A 88 -0.70 -6.25 17.89
N GLU A 89 -0.82 -7.49 17.41
CA GLU A 89 -0.58 -8.71 18.19
C GLU A 89 0.74 -9.41 17.83
N ILE A 90 1.20 -9.27 16.59
CA ILE A 90 2.44 -9.88 16.12
C ILE A 90 3.63 -9.01 16.57
N GLU A 91 4.43 -9.50 17.53
CA GLU A 91 5.50 -8.74 18.19
C GLU A 91 6.53 -8.12 17.23
N TRP A 92 6.94 -8.85 16.18
CA TRP A 92 7.93 -8.34 15.23
C TRP A 92 7.36 -7.24 14.32
N ILE A 93 6.10 -7.36 13.90
CA ILE A 93 5.40 -6.34 13.10
C ILE A 93 5.19 -5.10 13.96
N LYS A 94 4.68 -5.29 15.17
CA LYS A 94 4.50 -4.21 16.14
C LYS A 94 5.81 -3.46 16.40
N SER A 95 6.89 -4.18 16.67
CA SER A 95 8.23 -3.58 16.87
C SER A 95 8.69 -2.78 15.65
N MET A 96 8.48 -3.29 14.44
CA MET A 96 8.79 -2.58 13.19
C MET A 96 7.96 -1.30 13.04
N LEU A 97 6.67 -1.35 13.39
CA LEU A 97 5.75 -0.20 13.29
C LEU A 97 6.01 0.86 14.38
N GLU A 98 6.47 0.45 15.56
CA GLU A 98 6.86 1.33 16.67
C GLU A 98 8.26 1.92 16.51
N HIS A 99 9.03 1.48 15.50
CA HIS A 99 10.34 2.02 15.20
C HIS A 99 10.28 3.51 14.80
N SER A 100 11.34 4.27 15.09
CA SER A 100 11.42 5.73 14.91
C SER A 100 11.12 6.19 13.48
N ILE A 101 11.58 5.43 12.49
CA ILE A 101 11.34 5.68 11.06
C ILE A 101 9.84 5.53 10.75
N SER A 102 9.23 4.42 11.16
CA SER A 102 7.78 4.19 10.95
C SER A 102 6.94 5.27 11.62
N GLN A 103 7.30 5.66 12.85
CA GLN A 103 6.62 6.73 13.58
C GLN A 103 6.80 8.10 12.91
N TYR A 104 7.96 8.37 12.31
CA TYR A 104 8.15 9.57 11.50
C TYR A 104 7.27 9.56 10.25
N MET A 105 7.24 8.44 9.52
CA MET A 105 6.37 8.27 8.36
C MET A 105 4.89 8.46 8.73
N GLY A 106 4.48 7.96 9.90
CA GLY A 106 3.14 8.18 10.46
C GLY A 106 2.84 9.66 10.75
N ARG A 107 3.78 10.42 11.32
CA ARG A 107 3.60 11.86 11.58
C ARG A 107 3.45 12.69 10.31
N VAL A 108 4.20 12.36 9.26
CA VAL A 108 4.16 13.11 7.99
C VAL A 108 3.07 12.58 7.04
N SER A 109 2.44 11.45 7.34
CA SER A 109 1.45 10.78 6.47
C SER A 109 0.30 11.68 6.01
N PHE A 110 -0.29 12.47 6.91
CA PHE A 110 -1.34 13.43 6.57
C PHE A 110 -0.84 14.50 5.61
N SER A 111 0.37 15.01 5.84
CA SER A 111 0.99 16.00 4.96
C SER A 111 1.26 15.43 3.56
N VAL A 112 1.77 14.18 3.48
CA VAL A 112 1.94 13.46 2.20
C VAL A 112 0.59 13.35 1.47
N TYR A 113 -0.46 12.92 2.17
CA TYR A 113 -1.79 12.78 1.58
C TYR A 113 -2.30 14.10 0.96
N ILE A 114 -2.10 15.24 1.62
CA ILE A 114 -2.52 16.53 1.08
C ILE A 114 -1.64 16.99 -0.09
N VAL A 115 -0.32 16.88 0.03
CA VAL A 115 0.59 17.52 -0.95
C VAL A 115 0.95 16.65 -2.14
N HIS A 116 0.81 15.32 -2.06
CA HIS A 116 1.26 14.44 -3.14
C HIS A 116 0.57 14.77 -4.48
N GLY A 117 -0.75 15.00 -4.49
CA GLY A 117 -1.51 15.35 -5.68
C GLY A 117 -1.03 16.66 -6.34
N PRO A 118 -1.01 17.79 -5.61
CA PRO A 118 -0.47 19.05 -6.13
C PRO A 118 0.98 18.95 -6.64
N VAL A 119 1.86 18.28 -5.89
CA VAL A 119 3.27 18.10 -6.28
C VAL A 119 3.38 17.29 -7.57
N MET A 120 2.63 16.20 -7.68
CA MET A 120 2.57 15.40 -8.89
C MET A 120 2.05 16.22 -10.07
N ASN A 121 0.96 16.98 -9.91
CA ASN A 121 0.43 17.80 -11.01
C ASN A 121 1.43 18.82 -11.56
N VAL A 122 2.33 19.36 -10.73
CA VAL A 122 3.34 20.34 -11.16
C VAL A 122 4.60 19.67 -11.74
N ILE A 123 5.07 18.59 -11.13
CA ILE A 123 6.41 18.03 -11.40
C ILE A 123 6.35 16.75 -12.24
N GLN A 124 5.33 15.91 -12.05
CA GLN A 124 5.24 14.57 -12.65
C GLN A 124 5.43 14.60 -14.16
N ARG A 125 4.76 15.52 -14.87
CA ARG A 125 4.84 15.60 -16.34
C ARG A 125 6.26 15.94 -16.83
N ARG A 126 7.05 16.68 -16.06
CA ARG A 126 8.43 17.02 -16.41
C ARG A 126 9.39 15.85 -16.17
N VAL A 127 9.14 15.07 -15.11
CA VAL A 127 9.99 13.94 -14.71
C VAL A 127 9.66 12.67 -15.48
N LEU A 128 8.40 12.24 -15.43
CA LEU A 128 7.95 11.05 -16.14
C LEU A 128 7.89 11.28 -17.66
N GLY A 129 7.67 12.52 -18.09
CA GLY A 129 7.62 12.85 -19.51
C GLY A 129 6.47 12.16 -20.23
N ARG A 130 6.63 11.97 -21.54
CA ARG A 130 5.60 11.39 -22.43
C ARG A 130 6.19 10.26 -23.24
N LEU A 131 5.34 9.33 -23.63
CA LEU A 131 5.71 8.34 -24.63
C LEU A 131 5.91 9.01 -25.98
N GLY A 132 6.77 8.39 -26.78
CA GLY A 132 6.87 8.72 -28.19
C GLY A 132 5.57 8.30 -28.88
N GLU A 133 4.91 9.24 -29.52
CA GLU A 133 3.79 8.95 -30.41
C GLU A 133 4.27 9.23 -31.83
N GLY A 134 4.14 8.25 -32.73
CA GLY A 134 4.50 8.44 -34.13
C GLY A 134 3.56 9.43 -34.84
N PRO A 135 3.92 9.91 -36.04
CA PRO A 135 3.02 10.74 -36.83
C PRO A 135 1.71 9.99 -37.11
N VAL A 136 0.58 10.66 -36.92
CA VAL A 136 -0.75 10.12 -37.24
C VAL A 136 -1.34 10.97 -38.35
N GLY A 137 -1.76 10.34 -39.45
CA GLY A 137 -2.38 11.01 -40.60
C GLY A 137 -1.38 11.64 -41.58
N GLU A 138 -1.92 12.10 -42.70
CA GLU A 138 -1.17 12.81 -43.76
C GLU A 138 -1.08 14.32 -43.44
N PRO A 139 0.05 14.98 -43.72
CA PRO A 139 0.18 16.43 -43.52
C PRO A 139 -0.90 17.21 -44.29
N GLY A 140 -1.82 17.84 -43.56
CA GLY A 140 -2.90 18.66 -44.13
C GLY A 140 -4.32 18.10 -43.96
N GLU A 141 -4.48 16.89 -43.44
CA GLU A 141 -5.79 16.32 -43.11
C GLU A 141 -6.23 16.61 -41.66
N VAL A 142 -7.55 16.58 -41.43
CA VAL A 142 -8.13 16.74 -40.09
C VAL A 142 -7.78 15.50 -39.26
N GLY A 143 -6.94 15.68 -38.25
CA GLY A 143 -6.39 14.58 -37.43
C GLY A 143 -4.89 14.37 -37.60
N TYR A 144 -4.21 15.16 -38.45
CA TYR A 144 -2.76 15.14 -38.54
C TYR A 144 -2.10 15.52 -37.20
N SER A 145 -1.27 14.63 -36.69
CA SER A 145 -0.35 14.88 -35.58
C SER A 145 1.07 14.57 -36.06
N PRO A 146 2.03 15.50 -35.96
CA PRO A 146 3.41 15.30 -36.42
C PRO A 146 4.18 14.25 -35.59
N GLY A 147 3.54 13.64 -34.60
CA GLY A 147 4.19 12.79 -33.61
C GLY A 147 4.89 13.64 -32.54
N VAL A 148 5.12 13.03 -31.38
CA VAL A 148 5.82 13.66 -30.25
C VAL A 148 6.98 12.76 -29.88
N GLU A 149 8.16 13.36 -29.72
CA GLU A 149 9.34 12.59 -29.30
C GLU A 149 9.19 12.07 -27.85
N PRO A 150 9.67 10.83 -27.59
CA PRO A 150 9.68 10.29 -26.26
C PRO A 150 10.53 11.17 -25.33
N SER A 151 10.04 11.40 -24.11
CA SER A 151 10.73 12.24 -23.12
C SER A 151 10.57 11.69 -21.72
N GLY A 152 11.51 12.05 -20.84
CA GLY A 152 11.50 11.66 -19.43
C GLY A 152 11.65 10.15 -19.20
N ILE A 153 11.25 9.71 -18.02
CA ILE A 153 11.37 8.30 -17.59
C ILE A 153 10.56 7.37 -18.51
N ASN A 154 9.34 7.77 -18.89
CA ASN A 154 8.46 6.97 -19.75
C ASN A 154 9.02 6.82 -21.17
N GLY A 155 9.69 7.86 -21.68
CA GLY A 155 10.38 7.80 -22.96
C GLY A 155 11.61 6.90 -22.95
N PHE A 156 12.31 6.80 -21.82
CA PHE A 156 13.53 6.01 -21.69
C PHE A 156 13.25 4.50 -21.53
N PHE A 157 12.36 4.12 -20.60
CA PHE A 157 12.04 2.72 -20.35
C PHE A 157 10.95 2.17 -21.28
N GLY A 158 10.05 3.03 -21.75
CA GLY A 158 8.86 2.63 -22.49
C GLY A 158 7.69 2.25 -21.58
N LEU A 159 6.51 2.08 -22.18
CA LEU A 159 5.30 1.60 -21.52
C LEU A 159 4.56 0.55 -22.37
N TYR A 160 5.25 -0.07 -23.34
CA TYR A 160 4.63 -1.00 -24.29
C TYR A 160 4.54 -2.43 -23.74
N THR A 161 5.39 -2.78 -22.78
CA THR A 161 5.37 -4.09 -22.12
C THR A 161 5.17 -3.94 -20.61
N PRO A 162 4.63 -4.97 -19.93
CA PRO A 162 4.46 -4.93 -18.47
C PRO A 162 5.77 -4.70 -17.71
N THR A 163 6.89 -5.24 -18.20
CA THR A 163 8.20 -5.02 -17.60
C THR A 163 8.66 -3.58 -17.73
N GLN A 164 8.47 -2.96 -18.90
CA GLN A 164 8.77 -1.55 -19.12
C GLN A 164 7.91 -0.65 -18.23
N MET A 165 6.61 -0.93 -18.12
CA MET A 165 5.70 -0.22 -17.21
C MET A 165 6.16 -0.30 -15.75
N MET A 166 6.56 -1.49 -15.29
CA MET A 166 7.09 -1.69 -13.94
C MET A 166 8.36 -0.87 -13.71
N MET A 167 9.29 -0.86 -14.67
CA MET A 167 10.54 -0.09 -14.56
C MET A 167 10.29 1.42 -14.59
N SER A 168 9.41 1.90 -15.46
CA SER A 168 8.98 3.30 -15.52
C SER A 168 8.34 3.73 -14.20
N TRP A 169 7.47 2.89 -13.63
CA TRP A 169 6.81 3.16 -12.36
C TRP A 169 7.81 3.18 -11.19
N LEU A 170 8.71 2.19 -11.11
CA LEU A 170 9.73 2.11 -10.08
C LEU A 170 10.70 3.30 -10.14
N ALA A 171 11.17 3.66 -11.33
CA ALA A 171 12.01 4.83 -11.53
C ALA A 171 11.25 6.12 -11.17
N GLY A 172 9.98 6.22 -11.56
CA GLY A 172 9.08 7.30 -11.14
C GLY A 172 8.99 7.42 -9.62
N LEU A 173 8.81 6.31 -8.91
CA LEU A 173 8.72 6.28 -7.45
C LEU A 173 10.05 6.69 -6.78
N ILE A 174 11.19 6.22 -7.29
CA ILE A 174 12.52 6.55 -6.76
C ILE A 174 12.83 8.05 -6.93
N VAL A 175 12.39 8.66 -8.03
CA VAL A 175 12.65 10.08 -8.29
C VAL A 175 11.60 10.98 -7.63
N MET A 176 10.31 10.68 -7.80
CA MET A 176 9.21 11.51 -7.29
C MET A 176 8.96 11.30 -5.80
N GLY A 177 9.20 10.11 -5.26
CA GLY A 177 8.97 9.79 -3.85
C GLY A 177 9.70 10.75 -2.91
N PRO A 178 11.05 10.89 -3.01
CA PRO A 178 11.80 11.83 -2.19
C PRO A 178 11.33 13.28 -2.33
N VAL A 179 10.94 13.72 -3.54
CA VAL A 179 10.42 15.07 -3.78
C VAL A 179 9.10 15.28 -3.03
N VAL A 180 8.17 14.33 -3.14
CA VAL A 180 6.89 14.38 -2.42
C VAL A 180 7.13 14.38 -0.91
N PHE A 181 8.01 13.51 -0.40
CA PHE A 181 8.34 13.46 1.03
C PHE A 181 9.01 14.74 1.53
N ALA A 182 9.90 15.35 0.75
CA ALA A 182 10.55 16.60 1.12
C ALA A 182 9.53 17.75 1.21
N VAL A 183 8.65 17.88 0.22
CA VAL A 183 7.60 18.91 0.25
C VAL A 183 6.60 18.63 1.39
N ALA A 184 6.29 17.36 1.66
CA ALA A 184 5.42 16.98 2.77
C ALA A 184 6.02 17.30 4.14
N ASP A 185 7.32 17.06 4.35
CA ASP A 185 8.01 17.43 5.61
C ASP A 185 8.02 18.96 5.80
N LEU A 186 8.23 19.73 4.73
CA LEU A 186 8.11 21.20 4.79
C LEU A 186 6.69 21.63 5.16
N PHE A 187 5.68 21.09 4.48
CA PHE A 187 4.27 21.39 4.77
C PHE A 187 3.91 21.02 6.21
N TRP A 188 4.36 19.86 6.69
CA TRP A 188 4.14 19.40 8.05
C TRP A 188 4.69 20.41 9.08
N ARG A 189 5.93 20.87 8.90
CA ARG A 189 6.59 21.79 9.82
C ARG A 189 6.01 23.21 9.80
N TYR A 190 5.72 23.72 8.61
CA TYR A 190 5.36 25.14 8.42
C TYR A 190 3.86 25.41 8.36
N VAL A 191 3.04 24.39 8.10
CA VAL A 191 1.58 24.55 7.98
C VAL A 191 0.86 23.70 9.02
N ASP A 192 1.06 22.38 9.00
CA ASP A 192 0.27 21.46 9.82
C ASP A 192 0.47 21.70 11.33
N ILE A 193 1.73 21.71 11.81
CA ILE A 193 2.03 21.93 13.24
C ILE A 193 1.47 23.28 13.75
N PRO A 194 1.70 24.42 13.07
CA PRO A 194 1.10 25.70 13.48
C PRO A 194 -0.44 25.67 13.51
N MET A 195 -1.08 25.03 12.54
CA MET A 195 -2.55 24.93 12.48
C MET A 195 -3.13 24.12 13.63
N ILE A 196 -2.51 22.98 13.98
CA ILE A 196 -2.93 22.18 15.14
C ILE A 196 -2.77 22.99 16.44
N ASN A 197 -1.68 23.74 16.58
CA ASN A 197 -1.46 24.59 17.75
C ASN A 197 -2.48 25.73 17.83
N LEU A 198 -2.85 26.33 16.69
CA LEU A 198 -3.92 27.33 16.62
C LEU A 198 -5.27 26.73 17.04
N ALA A 199 -5.62 25.55 16.51
CA ALA A 199 -6.87 24.87 16.85
C ALA A 199 -6.98 24.59 18.36
N ARG A 200 -5.91 24.07 18.99
CA ARG A 200 -5.87 23.87 20.45
C ARG A 200 -5.99 25.16 21.25
N ARG A 201 -5.52 26.30 20.73
CA ARG A 201 -5.68 27.61 21.39
C ARG A 201 -7.13 28.07 21.33
N VAL A 202 -7.79 27.90 20.19
CA VAL A 202 -9.22 28.21 20.01
C VAL A 202 -10.08 27.32 20.91
N GLU A 203 -9.82 26.01 20.91
CA GLU A 203 -10.52 25.05 21.77
C GLU A 203 -10.48 25.47 23.25
N LYS A 204 -9.28 25.81 23.76
CA LYS A 204 -9.11 26.29 25.14
C LYS A 204 -9.79 27.63 25.43
N ALA A 205 -10.00 28.47 24.42
CA ALA A 205 -10.70 29.74 24.57
C ALA A 205 -12.23 29.54 24.61
N CYS A 206 -12.76 28.54 23.90
CA CYS A 206 -14.20 28.29 23.79
C CYS A 206 -14.76 27.32 24.85
N ILE A 207 -13.96 26.39 25.37
CA ILE A 207 -14.38 25.40 26.39
C ILE A 207 -14.05 25.91 27.82
N ARG A 208 -13.88 27.22 27.97
CA ARG A 208 -13.81 27.90 29.27
C ARG A 208 -15.16 28.50 29.61
#